data_AF-A0A4R5NG00-F1
#
_entry.id   AF-A0A4R5NG00-F1
#
_cell.length_a   1.000
_cell.length_b   1.000
_cell.length_c   1.000
_cell.angle_alpha   90.00
_cell.angle_beta   90.00
_cell.angle_gamma   90.00
#
_symmetry.space_group_name_H-M   'P 1'
#
loop_
_entity.id
_entity.type
_entity.pdbx_description
1 polymer ?
#
loop_
_entity_poly.entity_id
_entity_poly.type
_entity_poly.pdbx_seq_one_letter_code
_entity_poly.pdbx_strand_id
1 'polypeptide(L)'
;MKRTEAQKISIAALMIALGLIIPFFTSHMFGVPGTIILPMHLPIIIGGLVCGPLYGGIIGFIVPVLSSLLTGMPVVYPMLPLMAVQLIFMGMFAGLFAKHFNTLISSIGGIVGGWVAYSAMLWILIQISGHAMNMTVSSALVMGIPGIVIQLIACPLVAKFINHLMKTTISNKESNYAK
;
A
#
# COMPACT_ATOMS: atom_id res chain seq x y z
N MET A 1 10.06 13.34 -15.85
CA MET A 1 11.46 12.85 -15.87
C MET A 1 11.49 11.45 -15.26
N LYS A 2 12.21 10.51 -15.90
CA LYS A 2 12.38 9.15 -15.35
C LYS A 2 13.33 9.23 -14.15
N ARG A 3 12.91 8.67 -13.01
CA ARG A 3 13.72 8.62 -11.77
C ARG A 3 14.85 7.61 -11.93
N THR A 4 15.99 7.87 -11.29
CA THR A 4 17.08 6.89 -11.21
C THR A 4 16.67 5.70 -10.35
N GLU A 5 17.28 4.54 -10.57
CA GLU A 5 16.96 3.33 -9.80
C GLU A 5 17.31 3.50 -8.30
N ALA A 6 18.43 4.16 -8.00
CA ALA A 6 18.82 4.47 -6.62
C ALA A 6 17.74 5.27 -5.87
N GLN A 7 17.16 6.29 -6.51
CA GLN A 7 16.07 7.08 -5.91
C GLN A 7 14.81 6.25 -5.66
N LYS A 8 14.45 5.36 -6.58
CA LYS A 8 13.28 4.48 -6.40
C LYS A 8 13.47 3.53 -5.24
N ILE A 9 14.68 2.96 -5.10
CA ILE A 9 15.03 2.06 -3.99
C ILE A 9 14.96 2.81 -2.66
N SER A 10 15.54 4.01 -2.55
CA SER A 10 15.48 4.79 -1.30
C SER A 10 14.05 5.12 -0.89
N ILE A 11 13.19 5.51 -1.85
CA ILE A 11 11.79 5.81 -1.56
C ILE A 11 11.02 4.54 -1.20
N ALA A 12 11.27 3.43 -1.89
CA ALA A 12 10.66 2.14 -1.56
C ALA A 12 11.03 1.69 -0.14
N ALA A 13 12.30 1.81 0.25
CA ALA A 13 12.76 1.52 1.61
C ALA A 13 12.07 2.42 2.65
N LEU A 14 11.93 3.72 2.36
CA LEU A 14 11.18 4.64 3.21
C LEU A 14 9.70 4.25 3.34
N MET A 15 9.06 3.85 2.25
CA MET A 15 7.66 3.38 2.28
C MET A 15 7.51 2.07 3.06
N ILE A 16 8.49 1.16 2.99
CA ILE A 16 8.51 -0.04 3.82
C ILE A 16 8.62 0.33 5.30
N ALA A 17 9.54 1.22 5.66
CA ALA A 17 9.71 1.68 7.04
C ALA A 17 8.42 2.35 7.57
N LEU A 18 7.81 3.24 6.79
CA LEU A 18 6.51 3.84 7.14
C LEU A 18 5.40 2.80 7.23
N GLY A 19 5.41 1.81 6.33
CA GLY A 19 4.50 0.67 6.32
C GLY A 19 4.57 -0.19 7.58
N LEU A 20 5.68 -0.16 8.32
CA LEU A 20 5.86 -0.85 9.60
C LEU A 20 5.56 0.05 10.80
N ILE A 21 5.99 1.31 10.75
CA ILE A 21 5.83 2.26 11.87
C ILE A 21 4.37 2.68 12.05
N ILE A 22 3.66 3.01 10.96
CA ILE A 22 2.27 3.48 11.03
C ILE A 22 1.33 2.43 11.66
N PRO A 23 1.30 1.15 11.23
CA PRO A 23 0.46 0.14 11.87
C PRO A 23 0.87 -0.12 13.33
N PHE A 24 2.16 -0.08 13.65
CA PHE A 24 2.63 -0.23 15.02
C PHE A 24 2.08 0.88 15.93
N PHE A 25 2.18 2.14 15.49
CA PHE A 25 1.64 3.28 16.24
C PHE A 25 0.11 3.24 16.35
N THR A 26 -0.59 2.95 15.26
CA THR A 26 -2.06 2.94 15.26
C THR A 26 -2.63 1.78 16.10
N SER A 27 -1.99 0.60 16.07
CA SER A 27 -2.42 -0.54 16.90
C SER A 27 -2.15 -0.33 18.39
N HIS A 28 -0.96 0.15 18.77
CA HIS A 28 -0.56 0.24 20.18
C HIS A 28 -0.99 1.53 20.87
N MET A 29 -1.11 2.66 20.14
CA MET A 29 -1.44 3.96 20.75
C MET A 29 -2.94 4.25 20.74
N PHE A 30 -3.66 3.83 19.69
CA PHE A 30 -5.10 4.11 19.56
C PHE A 30 -5.99 2.91 19.90
N GLY A 31 -5.42 1.71 20.03
CA GLY A 31 -6.19 0.48 20.27
C GLY A 31 -7.17 0.13 19.14
N VAL A 32 -7.03 0.79 17.98
CA VAL A 32 -7.92 0.59 16.84
C VAL A 32 -7.44 -0.64 16.07
N PRO A 33 -8.30 -1.64 15.85
CA PRO A 33 -7.96 -2.78 15.02
C PRO A 33 -7.46 -2.32 13.64
N GLY A 34 -6.36 -2.91 13.17
CA GLY A 34 -5.79 -2.62 11.84
C GLY A 34 -6.77 -2.87 10.69
N THR A 35 -7.88 -3.54 10.96
CA THR A 35 -9.01 -3.79 10.06
C THR A 35 -9.92 -2.57 9.82
N ILE A 36 -9.83 -1.52 10.62
CA ILE A 36 -10.70 -0.33 10.50
C ILE A 36 -10.02 0.79 9.71
N ILE A 37 -8.77 1.12 10.07
CA ILE A 37 -8.03 2.25 9.47
C ILE A 37 -7.15 1.79 8.29
N LEU A 38 -6.91 0.49 8.14
CA LEU A 38 -6.07 -0.10 7.09
C LEU A 38 -4.72 0.65 6.90
N PRO A 39 -3.99 0.99 7.98
CA PRO A 39 -2.85 1.90 7.95
C PRO A 39 -1.73 1.49 6.99
N MET A 40 -1.54 0.18 6.80
CA MET A 40 -0.49 -0.36 5.93
C MET A 40 -0.72 -0.06 4.44
N HIS A 41 -1.97 0.12 4.01
CA HIS A 41 -2.32 0.25 2.59
C HIS A 41 -1.87 1.60 2.02
N LEU A 42 -1.80 2.64 2.86
CA LEU A 42 -1.38 3.99 2.51
C LEU A 42 0.05 4.02 1.95
N PRO A 43 1.11 3.61 2.69
CA PRO A 43 2.48 3.58 2.17
C PRO A 43 2.65 2.72 0.91
N ILE A 44 1.87 1.66 0.78
CA ILE A 44 1.96 0.72 -0.35
C ILE A 44 1.41 1.34 -1.63
N ILE A 45 0.23 1.97 -1.56
CA ILE A 45 -0.35 2.69 -2.70
C ILE A 45 0.55 3.86 -3.08
N ILE A 46 1.03 4.65 -2.11
CA ILE A 46 1.93 5.78 -2.36
C ILE A 46 3.23 5.29 -3.01
N GLY A 47 3.81 4.20 -2.51
CA GLY A 47 4.98 3.54 -3.10
C GLY A 47 4.74 3.10 -4.54
N GLY A 48 3.57 2.52 -4.84
CA GLY A 48 3.16 2.18 -6.20
C GLY A 48 3.04 3.42 -7.11
N LEU A 49 2.36 4.46 -6.65
CA LEU A 49 2.17 5.72 -7.40
C LEU A 49 3.48 6.44 -7.71
N VAL A 50 4.45 6.39 -6.79
CA VAL A 50 5.70 7.15 -6.87
C VAL A 50 6.84 6.36 -7.53
N CYS A 51 6.99 5.08 -7.18
CA CYS A 51 8.09 4.22 -7.65
C CYS A 51 7.69 3.33 -8.83
N GLY A 52 6.39 3.16 -9.08
CA GLY A 52 5.86 2.34 -10.17
C GLY A 52 5.41 0.93 -9.74
N PRO A 53 4.90 0.12 -10.68
CA PRO A 53 4.17 -1.11 -10.37
C PRO A 53 5.04 -2.18 -9.70
N LEU A 54 6.28 -2.38 -10.17
CA LEU A 54 7.19 -3.39 -9.63
C LEU A 54 7.54 -3.08 -8.16
N TYR A 55 7.95 -1.84 -7.88
CA TYR A 55 8.26 -1.40 -6.52
C TYR A 55 7.03 -1.41 -5.63
N GLY A 56 5.86 -1.01 -6.13
CA GLY A 56 4.60 -1.09 -5.39
C GLY A 56 4.25 -2.52 -4.96
N GLY A 57 4.42 -3.50 -5.86
CA GLY A 57 4.23 -4.91 -5.54
C GLY A 57 5.23 -5.45 -4.52
N ILE A 58 6.52 -5.09 -4.65
CA ILE A 58 7.58 -5.48 -3.71
C ILE A 58 7.29 -4.94 -2.31
N ILE A 59 6.94 -3.65 -2.19
CA ILE A 59 6.57 -3.04 -0.90
C ILE A 59 5.33 -3.75 -0.33
N GLY A 60 4.33 -4.01 -1.17
CA GLY A 60 3.10 -4.72 -0.79
C GLY A 60 3.31 -6.14 -0.29
N PHE A 61 4.36 -6.83 -0.74
CA PHE A 61 4.75 -8.14 -0.22
C PHE A 61 5.56 -8.04 1.07
N ILE A 62 6.60 -7.19 1.08
CA ILE A 62 7.57 -7.13 2.17
C ILE A 62 6.93 -6.58 3.45
N VAL A 63 6.11 -5.52 3.36
CA VAL A 63 5.51 -4.86 4.53
C VAL A 63 4.67 -5.81 5.41
N PRO A 64 3.65 -6.52 4.90
CA PRO A 64 2.84 -7.40 5.74
C PRO A 64 3.62 -8.59 6.29
N VAL A 65 4.59 -9.12 5.53
CA VAL A 65 5.46 -10.23 5.97
C VAL A 65 6.34 -9.78 7.13
N LEU A 66 7.03 -8.65 6.99
CA LEU A 66 7.85 -8.09 8.06
C LEU A 66 7.00 -7.67 9.26
N SER A 67 5.82 -7.09 9.04
CA SER A 67 4.90 -6.72 10.13
C SER A 67 4.50 -7.94 10.96
N SER A 68 4.15 -9.05 10.31
CA SER A 68 3.77 -10.29 11.00
C SER A 68 4.94 -10.88 11.78
N LEU A 69 6.15 -10.87 11.22
CA LEU A 69 7.35 -11.33 11.92
C LEU A 69 7.72 -10.48 13.14
N LEU A 70 7.54 -9.15 13.05
CA LEU A 70 7.96 -8.22 14.11
C LEU A 70 6.90 -8.05 15.21
N THR A 71 5.62 -8.08 14.85
CA THR A 71 4.52 -7.73 15.77
C THR A 71 3.60 -8.90 16.09
N GLY A 72 3.76 -10.04 15.42
CA GLY A 72 2.81 -11.15 15.46
C GLY A 72 1.49 -10.88 14.72
N MET A 73 1.32 -9.68 14.14
CA MET A 73 0.14 -9.26 13.39
C MET A 73 0.52 -8.79 11.97
N PRO A 74 -0.20 -9.21 10.92
CA PRO A 74 -1.39 -10.07 10.93
C PRO A 74 -1.09 -11.53 11.25
N VAL A 75 -2.10 -12.26 11.75
CA VAL A 75 -1.99 -13.69 12.04
C VAL A 75 -1.60 -14.47 10.78
N VAL A 76 -0.66 -15.39 10.94
CA VAL A 76 -0.02 -16.13 9.82
C VAL A 76 -1.05 -16.87 8.98
N TYR A 77 -2.13 -17.37 9.58
CA TYR A 77 -3.25 -17.99 8.87
C TYR A 77 -4.58 -17.59 9.51
N PRO A 78 -5.63 -17.23 8.75
CA PRO A 78 -5.69 -17.07 7.28
C PRO A 78 -5.36 -15.65 6.77
N MET A 79 -5.09 -14.68 7.66
CA MET A 79 -5.04 -13.26 7.27
C MET A 79 -3.80 -12.83 6.51
N LEU A 80 -2.61 -13.36 6.84
CA LEU A 80 -1.37 -12.97 6.18
C LEU A 80 -1.42 -13.24 4.65
N PRO A 81 -1.83 -14.43 4.15
CA PRO A 81 -1.94 -14.66 2.72
C PRO A 81 -2.94 -13.71 2.03
N LEU A 82 -4.07 -13.43 2.68
CA LEU A 82 -5.09 -12.50 2.15
C LEU A 82 -4.54 -11.09 2.01
N MET A 83 -3.91 -10.57 3.08
CA MET A 83 -3.33 -9.23 3.09
C MET A 83 -2.13 -9.09 2.15
N ALA A 84 -1.25 -10.10 2.10
CA ALA A 84 -0.10 -10.07 1.21
C ALA A 84 -0.55 -9.98 -0.26
N VAL A 85 -1.48 -10.84 -0.68
CA VAL A 85 -2.00 -10.83 -2.06
C VAL A 85 -2.75 -9.52 -2.33
N GLN A 86 -3.63 -9.09 -1.44
CA GLN A 86 -4.34 -7.81 -1.56
C GLN A 86 -3.37 -6.64 -1.79
N LEU A 87 -2.34 -6.51 -0.94
CA LEU A 87 -1.41 -5.39 -0.93
C LEU A 87 -0.45 -5.39 -2.12
N ILE A 88 0.02 -6.56 -2.55
CA ILE A 88 0.84 -6.72 -3.76
C ILE A 88 0.08 -6.16 -4.96
N PHE A 89 -1.14 -6.65 -5.20
CA PHE A 89 -1.94 -6.22 -6.33
C PHE A 89 -2.34 -4.76 -6.20
N MET A 90 -2.67 -4.29 -5.00
CA MET A 90 -3.01 -2.89 -4.77
C MET A 90 -1.88 -1.93 -5.15
N GLY A 91 -0.65 -2.20 -4.69
CA GLY A 91 0.53 -1.40 -5.04
C GLY A 91 0.92 -1.52 -6.52
N MET A 92 0.80 -2.72 -7.09
CA MET A 92 1.11 -2.97 -8.50
C MET A 92 0.13 -2.26 -9.44
N PHE A 93 -1.18 -2.39 -9.21
CA PHE A 93 -2.20 -1.68 -9.99
C PHE A 93 -2.09 -0.17 -9.82
N ALA A 94 -1.89 0.33 -8.60
CA ALA A 94 -1.68 1.76 -8.37
C ALA A 94 -0.52 2.31 -9.22
N GLY A 95 0.62 1.61 -9.25
CA GLY A 95 1.76 2.01 -10.07
C GLY A 95 1.57 1.83 -11.58
N LEU A 96 0.79 0.83 -12.00
CA LEU A 96 0.49 0.59 -13.42
C LEU A 96 -0.42 1.70 -13.97
N PHE A 97 -1.49 2.02 -13.26
CA PHE A 97 -2.41 3.08 -13.64
C PHE A 97 -1.78 4.48 -13.50
N ALA A 98 -0.79 4.67 -12.63
CA ALA A 98 -0.06 5.93 -12.51
C ALA A 98 0.73 6.31 -13.77
N LYS A 99 1.02 5.35 -14.65
CA LYS A 99 1.70 5.62 -15.93
C LYS A 99 0.77 6.24 -16.99
N HIS A 100 -0.53 5.96 -16.91
CA HIS A 100 -1.49 6.29 -17.98
C HIS A 100 -2.59 7.25 -17.52
N PHE A 101 -2.82 7.38 -16.21
CA PHE A 101 -3.93 8.15 -15.65
C PHE A 101 -3.49 9.11 -14.53
N ASN A 102 -4.41 9.99 -14.13
CA ASN A 102 -4.21 10.88 -12.99
C ASN A 102 -4.05 10.10 -11.69
N THR A 103 -3.23 10.61 -10.76
CA THR A 103 -2.90 9.99 -9.47
C THR A 103 -4.13 9.53 -8.67
N LEU A 104 -5.25 10.25 -8.78
CA LEU A 104 -6.51 9.88 -8.11
C LEU A 104 -7.16 8.63 -8.73
N ILE A 105 -7.23 8.57 -10.07
CA ILE A 105 -7.74 7.40 -10.81
C ILE A 105 -6.84 6.19 -10.57
N SER A 106 -5.52 6.41 -10.52
CA SER A 106 -4.57 5.35 -10.22
C SER A 106 -4.72 4.80 -8.80
N SER A 107 -5.03 5.66 -7.82
CA SER A 107 -5.32 5.24 -6.45
C SER A 107 -6.58 4.37 -6.39
N ILE A 108 -7.63 4.76 -7.12
CA ILE A 108 -8.86 3.96 -7.26
C ILE A 108 -8.56 2.61 -7.88
N GLY A 109 -7.79 2.59 -8.99
CA GLY A 109 -7.40 1.35 -9.66
C GLY A 109 -6.60 0.41 -8.74
N GLY A 110 -5.73 0.96 -7.91
CA GLY A 110 -5.04 0.24 -6.85
C GLY A 110 -6.01 -0.38 -5.85
N ILE A 111 -6.90 0.43 -5.26
CA ILE A 111 -7.89 -0.02 -4.27
C ILE A 111 -8.75 -1.15 -4.84
N VAL A 112 -9.36 -0.93 -6.01
CA VAL A 112 -10.23 -1.93 -6.66
C VAL A 112 -9.45 -3.20 -6.97
N GLY A 113 -8.25 -3.08 -7.55
CA GLY A 113 -7.39 -4.23 -7.85
C GLY A 113 -7.02 -5.04 -6.62
N GLY A 114 -6.74 -4.36 -5.50
CA GLY A 114 -6.49 -5.01 -4.21
C GLY A 114 -7.71 -5.79 -3.69
N TRP A 115 -8.91 -5.19 -3.74
CA TRP A 115 -10.13 -5.85 -3.27
C TRP A 115 -10.56 -7.04 -4.15
N VAL A 116 -10.34 -6.96 -5.46
CA VAL A 116 -10.54 -8.09 -6.37
C VAL A 116 -9.57 -9.23 -6.01
N ALA A 117 -8.28 -8.91 -5.81
CA ALA A 117 -7.28 -9.89 -5.41
C ALA A 117 -7.57 -10.52 -4.04
N TYR A 118 -8.03 -9.73 -3.07
CA TYR A 118 -8.48 -10.21 -1.76
C TYR A 118 -9.63 -11.21 -1.91
N SER A 119 -10.63 -10.88 -2.73
CA SER A 119 -11.81 -11.73 -2.95
C SER A 119 -11.43 -13.05 -3.62
N ALA A 120 -10.55 -13.00 -4.62
CA ALA A 120 -10.03 -14.19 -5.29
C ALA A 120 -9.23 -15.08 -4.31
N MET A 121 -8.36 -14.47 -3.50
CA MET A 121 -7.56 -15.22 -2.52
C MET A 121 -8.43 -15.84 -1.42
N LEU A 122 -9.46 -15.13 -0.94
CA LEU A 122 -10.44 -15.65 0.01
C LEU A 122 -11.18 -16.85 -0.56
N TRP A 123 -11.60 -16.78 -1.82
CA TRP A 123 -12.24 -17.91 -2.50
C TRP A 123 -11.30 -19.13 -2.57
N ILE A 124 -10.03 -18.94 -2.96
CA ILE A 124 -9.03 -20.02 -2.98
C ILE A 124 -8.85 -20.64 -1.58
N LEU A 125 -8.75 -19.81 -0.53
CA LEU A 125 -8.58 -20.30 0.84
C LEU A 125 -9.77 -21.12 1.34
N ILE A 126 -11.00 -20.72 0.98
CA ILE A 126 -12.22 -21.48 1.31
C ILE A 126 -12.19 -22.85 0.62
N GLN A 127 -11.80 -22.90 -0.66
CA GLN A 127 -11.69 -24.17 -1.39
C GLN A 127 -10.65 -25.12 -0.77
N ILE A 128 -9.51 -24.59 -0.30
CA ILE A 128 -8.45 -25.40 0.30
C ILE A 128 -8.82 -25.87 1.72
N SER A 129 -9.48 -25.02 2.52
CA SER A 129 -9.83 -25.33 3.91
C SER A 129 -11.08 -26.19 4.08
N GLY A 130 -11.89 -26.32 3.03
CA GLY A 130 -13.09 -27.16 3.01
C GLY A 130 -14.23 -26.70 3.93
N HIS A 131 -14.09 -25.54 4.59
CA HIS A 131 -15.08 -24.97 5.50
C HIS A 131 -15.33 -23.50 5.18
N ALA A 132 -16.57 -23.06 5.43
CA ALA A 132 -16.90 -21.65 5.37
C ALA A 132 -16.10 -20.90 6.44
N MET A 133 -15.17 -20.05 6.01
CA MET A 133 -14.52 -19.10 6.90
C MET A 133 -15.55 -18.04 7.33
N ASN A 134 -15.57 -17.67 8.61
CA ASN A 134 -16.42 -16.56 9.11
C ASN A 134 -16.05 -15.20 8.49
N MET A 135 -14.98 -15.14 7.70
CA MET A 135 -14.51 -13.96 6.98
C MET A 135 -15.19 -13.88 5.61
N THR A 136 -15.88 -12.76 5.38
CA THR A 136 -16.52 -12.47 4.08
C THR A 136 -15.93 -11.19 3.51
N VAL A 137 -15.96 -11.06 2.17
CA VAL A 137 -15.54 -9.82 1.50
C VAL A 137 -16.40 -8.64 1.99
N SER A 138 -17.70 -8.87 2.19
CA SER A 138 -18.64 -7.83 2.65
C SER A 138 -18.31 -7.32 4.06
N SER A 139 -18.00 -8.22 5.01
CA SER A 139 -17.62 -7.79 6.36
C SER A 139 -16.30 -7.03 6.38
N ALA A 140 -15.30 -7.50 5.61
CA ALA A 140 -14.03 -6.82 5.45
C ALA A 140 -14.18 -5.44 4.78
N LEU A 141 -15.02 -5.32 3.74
CA LEU A 141 -15.31 -4.06 3.08
C LEU A 141 -16.00 -3.07 4.03
N VAL A 142 -17.05 -3.50 4.73
CA VAL A 142 -17.81 -2.64 5.66
C VAL A 142 -16.92 -2.11 6.78
N MET A 143 -16.09 -2.97 7.38
CA MET A 143 -15.11 -2.52 8.37
C MET A 143 -14.04 -1.60 7.78
N GLY A 144 -13.66 -1.83 6.52
CA GLY A 144 -12.62 -1.08 5.83
C GLY A 144 -13.07 0.24 5.20
N ILE A 145 -14.37 0.57 5.17
CA ILE A 145 -14.89 1.82 4.58
C ILE A 145 -14.14 3.06 5.09
N PRO A 146 -13.94 3.25 6.41
CA PRO A 146 -13.22 4.42 6.92
C PRO A 146 -11.80 4.48 6.37
N GLY A 147 -11.08 3.35 6.36
CA GLY A 147 -9.74 3.24 5.78
C GLY A 147 -9.70 3.54 4.27
N ILE A 148 -10.66 3.05 3.49
CA ILE A 148 -10.75 3.30 2.04
C ILE A 148 -10.94 4.79 1.77
N VAL A 149 -11.83 5.46 2.51
CA VAL A 149 -12.07 6.90 2.37
C VAL A 149 -10.79 7.69 2.66
N ILE A 150 -10.08 7.33 3.74
CA ILE A 150 -8.80 7.95 4.10
C ILE A 150 -7.76 7.72 3.00
N GLN A 151 -7.64 6.49 2.47
CA GLN A 151 -6.71 6.16 1.39
C GLN A 151 -6.99 6.96 0.12
N LEU A 152 -8.27 7.12 -0.24
CA LEU A 152 -8.66 7.85 -1.45
C LEU A 152 -8.23 9.32 -1.42
N ILE A 153 -8.24 9.93 -0.23
CA ILE A 153 -7.87 11.33 -0.03
C ILE A 153 -6.35 11.46 0.19
N ALA A 154 -5.79 10.68 1.11
CA ALA A 154 -4.40 10.82 1.52
C ALA A 154 -3.40 10.34 0.47
N CYS A 155 -3.66 9.22 -0.22
CA CYS A 155 -2.72 8.69 -1.23
C CYS A 155 -2.40 9.70 -2.35
N PRO A 156 -3.38 10.30 -3.05
CA PRO A 156 -3.08 11.23 -4.12
C PRO A 156 -2.46 12.54 -3.61
N LEU A 157 -2.86 13.03 -2.42
CA LEU A 157 -2.29 14.23 -1.81
C LEU A 157 -0.81 14.03 -1.48
N VAL A 158 -0.49 12.94 -0.78
CA VAL A 158 0.89 12.62 -0.37
C VAL A 158 1.75 12.32 -1.59
N ALA A 159 1.25 11.56 -2.58
CA ALA A 159 1.99 11.30 -3.80
C ALA A 159 2.29 12.59 -4.59
N LYS A 160 1.33 13.52 -4.69
CA LYS A 160 1.57 14.84 -5.32
C LYS A 160 2.59 15.66 -4.54
N PHE A 161 2.48 15.69 -3.22
CA PHE A 161 3.42 16.40 -2.35
C PHE A 161 4.85 15.87 -2.50
N ILE A 162 5.02 14.55 -2.45
CA ILE A 162 6.31 13.87 -2.67
C ILE A 162 6.89 14.22 -4.04
N ASN A 163 6.08 14.20 -5.10
CA ASN A 163 6.50 14.58 -6.44
C ASN A 163 6.91 16.06 -6.53
N HIS A 164 6.19 16.95 -5.84
CA HIS A 164 6.49 18.38 -5.78
C HIS A 164 7.80 18.67 -5.04
N LEU A 165 8.00 18.07 -3.86
CA LEU A 165 9.24 18.19 -3.08
C LEU A 165 10.46 17.71 -3.87
N MET A 166 10.34 16.62 -4.61
CA MET A 166 11.48 16.16 -5.42
C MET A 166 11.76 17.04 -6.62
N LYS A 167 10.73 17.60 -7.27
CA LYS A 167 10.92 18.52 -8.38
C LYS A 167 11.67 19.78 -7.93
N THR A 168 11.32 20.30 -6.75
CA THR A 168 11.97 21.48 -6.16
C THR A 168 13.41 21.18 -5.74
N THR A 169 13.68 20.05 -5.08
CA THR A 169 15.05 19.65 -4.71
C THR A 169 15.98 19.48 -5.92
N ILE A 170 15.49 18.88 -7.01
CA ILE A 170 16.31 18.69 -8.23
C ILE A 170 16.60 20.04 -8.90
N SER A 171 15.60 20.91 -9.04
CA SER A 171 15.78 22.24 -9.62
C SER A 171 16.77 23.10 -8.82
N ASN A 172 16.73 23.02 -7.49
CA ASN A 172 17.65 23.76 -6.62
C ASN A 172 19.09 23.20 -6.69
N LYS A 173 19.23 21.90 -6.96
CA LYS A 173 20.52 21.25 -7.20
C LYS A 173 21.13 21.71 -8.52
N GLU A 174 20.36 21.75 -9.61
CA GLU A 174 20.83 22.27 -10.92
C GLU A 174 21.24 23.75 -10.84
N SER A 175 20.49 24.58 -10.10
CA SER A 175 20.85 26.00 -9.89
C SER A 175 22.14 26.19 -9.10
N ASN A 176 22.53 25.26 -8.23
CA ASN A 176 23.76 25.36 -7.44
C ASN A 176 25.01 24.92 -8.22
N TYR A 177 24.89 24.09 -9.24
CA TYR A 177 26.02 23.73 -10.12
C TYR A 177 26.23 24.72 -11.28
N ALA A 178 25.26 25.61 -11.53
CA ALA A 178 25.35 26.65 -12.54
C ALA A 178 25.94 27.98 -12.01
N LYS A 179 26.28 28.04 -10.72
CA LYS A 179 27.03 29.12 -10.07
C LYS A 179 28.43 28.65 -9.75
#